data_AF-I8YNZ2-F1
#
_entry.id   AF-I8YNZ2-F1
#
_cell.length_a   1.000
_cell.length_b   1.000
_cell.length_c   1.000
_cell.angle_alpha   90.00
_cell.angle_beta   90.00
_cell.angle_gamma   90.00
#
_symmetry.space_group_name_H-M   'P 1'
#
loop_
_entity.id
_entity.type
_entity.pdbx_description
1 polymer ?
#
loop_
_entity_poly.entity_id
_entity_poly.type
_entity_poly.pdbx_seq_one_letter_code
_entity_poly.pdbx_strand_id
1 'polypeptide(L)'
;MNYHHEKERIITFDRIKIKSNYKYLLNTKVRFNERFHSRSGEKTGLFYSSKDDINVPYNLYIAVSYPKQTLTLEFSSKILKENYPKLISKDTIKECLININQLDICEIDVDSILTEGAITSVDVTYDTNFILDDEPLNTLNLQVGNYRRFKWTHYDKEGITFTKDVKSKDCAETITLYNKEKEICTSHNKDFLNSLSRPQSIIDYFKGKTRFEITLDTPKKIMKYLNVADTKIFTVLNSNTNPILTQFDKVFGNSPANMPNTTFDDYENWAMKIILEKYNGDLKLLEQDIRSKFNSRSGASKRMKKFETVYHAMTSASTSENPIEKIRNLLL
;
A
#
# COMPACT_ATOMS: atom_id res chain seq x y z
N MET A 1 -36.91 0.91 7.47
CA MET A 1 -36.07 1.98 6.88
C MET A 1 -34.84 2.11 7.76
N ASN A 2 -33.87 1.20 7.59
CA ASN A 2 -32.67 1.17 8.44
C ASN A 2 -31.60 2.03 7.77
N TYR A 3 -31.50 3.28 8.20
CA TYR A 3 -30.33 4.12 7.94
C TYR A 3 -29.15 3.57 8.73
N HIS A 4 -28.44 2.59 8.17
CA HIS A 4 -27.03 2.45 8.50
C HIS A 4 -26.33 3.61 7.80
N HIS A 5 -26.04 4.66 8.55
CA HIS A 5 -24.99 5.60 8.14
C HIS A 5 -23.69 4.79 8.08
N GLU A 6 -23.34 4.29 6.89
CA GLU A 6 -21.98 3.86 6.59
C GLU A 6 -21.08 5.02 6.96
N LYS A 7 -20.25 4.81 7.99
CA LYS A 7 -19.27 5.80 8.41
C LYS A 7 -18.29 5.91 7.26
N GLU A 8 -18.37 7.01 6.52
CA GLU A 8 -17.57 7.24 5.32
C GLU A 8 -16.09 6.97 5.65
N ARG A 9 -15.49 6.01 4.94
CA ARG A 9 -14.13 5.55 5.22
C ARG A 9 -13.15 6.67 4.90
N ILE A 10 -12.50 7.20 5.94
CA ILE A 10 -11.47 8.23 5.79
C ILE A 10 -10.23 7.59 5.17
N ILE A 11 -9.67 8.22 4.12
CA ILE A 11 -8.40 7.79 3.56
C ILE A 11 -7.25 8.08 4.52
N THR A 12 -6.39 7.08 4.71
CA THR A 12 -5.27 7.12 5.66
C THR A 12 -3.96 6.74 5.00
N PHE A 13 -2.85 7.29 5.50
CA PHE A 13 -1.52 7.06 4.96
C PHE A 13 -0.52 6.73 6.07
N ASP A 14 0.38 5.77 5.86
CA ASP A 14 1.52 5.54 6.75
C ASP A 14 2.70 6.46 6.45
N ARG A 15 2.83 6.95 5.22
CA ARG A 15 3.87 7.91 4.82
C ARG A 15 3.31 8.94 3.84
N ILE A 16 3.79 10.17 3.95
CA ILE A 16 3.48 11.27 3.03
C ILE A 16 4.75 12.02 2.64
N LYS A 17 4.81 12.49 1.40
CA LYS A 17 5.82 13.44 0.90
C LYS A 17 5.13 14.68 0.35
N ILE A 18 5.35 15.80 1.01
CA ILE A 18 4.81 17.13 0.69
C ILE A 18 5.92 17.98 0.08
N LYS A 19 5.58 18.74 -0.96
CA LYS A 19 6.39 19.83 -1.47
C LYS A 19 5.65 21.15 -1.29
N SER A 20 6.36 22.17 -0.85
CA SER A 20 5.85 23.52 -0.65
C SER A 20 6.94 24.55 -0.95
N ASN A 21 6.68 25.83 -0.70
CA ASN A 21 7.66 26.88 -0.88
C ASN A 21 8.82 26.73 0.13
N TYR A 22 10.07 26.91 -0.31
CA TYR A 22 11.23 26.82 0.58
C TYR A 22 11.18 27.81 1.76
N LYS A 23 10.49 28.95 1.60
CA LYS A 23 10.31 29.97 2.64
C LYS A 23 9.54 29.47 3.87
N TYR A 24 8.82 28.36 3.76
CA TYR A 24 8.07 27.76 4.88
C TYR A 24 8.95 26.92 5.80
N LEU A 25 10.25 26.80 5.52
CA LEU A 25 11.24 26.47 6.54
C LEU A 25 11.70 27.78 7.17
N LEU A 26 11.18 28.09 8.36
CA LEU A 26 11.37 29.37 9.05
C LEU A 26 12.74 29.42 9.74
N ASN A 27 13.14 28.32 10.38
CA ASN A 27 14.40 28.24 11.09
C ASN A 27 14.93 26.80 11.16
N THR A 28 16.25 26.63 11.28
CA THR A 28 16.91 25.35 11.58
C THR A 28 17.52 25.43 12.97
N LYS A 29 17.21 24.47 13.84
CA LYS A 29 17.71 24.41 15.21
C LYS A 29 18.88 23.43 15.38
N VAL A 30 18.97 22.45 14.48
CA VAL A 30 20.14 21.57 14.34
C VAL A 30 20.87 21.84 13.02
N ARG A 31 22.11 21.36 12.91
CA ARG A 31 22.89 21.51 11.67
C ARG A 31 22.32 20.62 10.56
N PHE A 32 21.79 21.23 9.52
CA PHE A 32 21.40 20.53 8.29
C PHE A 32 22.62 20.27 7.42
N ASN A 33 22.58 19.16 6.69
CA ASN A 33 23.57 18.83 5.67
C ASN A 33 23.41 19.73 4.46
N GLU A 34 24.52 20.17 3.88
CA GLU A 34 24.53 21.05 2.72
C GLU A 34 24.56 20.24 1.41
N ARG A 35 23.91 20.77 0.37
CA ARG A 35 23.99 20.21 -0.99
C ARG A 35 24.67 21.20 -1.89
N PHE A 36 25.55 20.71 -2.75
CA PHE A 36 26.33 21.52 -3.67
C PHE A 36 26.10 21.08 -5.11
N HIS A 37 26.13 22.04 -6.02
CA HIS A 37 26.16 21.77 -7.45
C HIS A 37 27.51 21.14 -7.82
N SER A 38 27.49 19.98 -8.47
CA SER A 38 28.69 19.15 -8.69
C SER A 38 29.79 19.83 -9.53
N ARG A 39 29.43 20.82 -10.37
CA ARG A 39 30.39 21.52 -11.23
C ARG A 39 30.84 22.87 -10.69
N SER A 40 29.90 23.67 -10.15
CA SER A 40 30.20 25.04 -9.71
C SER A 40 30.60 25.12 -8.23
N GLY A 41 30.35 24.06 -7.44
CA GLY A 41 30.58 24.09 -6.00
C GLY A 41 29.59 24.99 -5.24
N GLU A 42 28.60 25.57 -5.93
CA GLU A 42 27.61 26.46 -5.32
C GLU A 42 26.63 25.66 -4.44
N LYS A 43 26.28 26.22 -3.28
CA LYS A 43 25.30 25.63 -2.38
C LYS A 43 23.90 25.68 -3.03
N THR A 44 23.32 24.51 -3.27
CA THR A 44 22.01 24.34 -3.92
C THR A 44 20.88 24.00 -2.96
N GLY A 45 21.20 23.71 -1.70
CA GLY A 45 20.18 23.35 -0.73
C GLY A 45 20.71 22.91 0.62
N LEU A 46 19.76 22.51 1.46
CA LEU A 46 19.96 21.99 2.80
C LEU A 46 19.07 20.77 3.00
N PHE A 47 19.48 19.81 3.81
CA PHE A 47 18.61 18.73 4.23
C PHE A 47 18.95 18.16 5.60
N TYR A 48 17.91 17.70 6.28
CA TYR A 48 17.95 16.81 7.42
C TYR A 48 17.33 15.47 7.03
N SER A 49 17.90 14.39 7.54
CA SER A 49 17.40 13.03 7.37
C SER A 49 17.55 12.34 8.71
N SER A 50 16.47 11.75 9.23
CA SER A 50 16.50 10.97 10.47
C SER A 50 17.21 9.63 10.32
N LYS A 51 17.68 9.30 9.11
CA LYS A 51 18.58 8.18 8.90
C LYS A 51 19.78 8.33 9.85
N ASP A 52 19.91 7.36 10.77
CA ASP A 52 20.94 7.29 11.82
C ASP A 52 20.73 8.27 13.01
N ASP A 53 19.58 8.96 13.11
CA ASP A 53 19.20 9.78 14.27
C ASP A 53 18.37 8.97 15.28
N ILE A 54 18.99 8.63 16.40
CA ILE A 54 18.35 7.85 17.48
C ILE A 54 17.16 8.56 18.13
N ASN A 55 17.10 9.90 18.06
CA ASN A 55 16.02 10.68 18.65
C ASN A 55 14.78 10.72 17.75
N VAL A 56 14.95 10.41 16.46
CA VAL A 56 13.87 10.30 15.49
C VAL A 56 13.89 8.90 14.86
N PRO A 57 13.46 7.87 15.61
CA PRO A 57 13.55 6.46 15.20
C PRO A 57 12.47 6.06 14.18
N TYR A 58 12.19 6.94 13.24
CA TYR A 58 11.22 6.77 12.15
C TYR A 58 11.55 7.69 10.99
N ASN A 59 10.95 7.45 9.83
CA ASN A 59 11.24 8.23 8.63
C ASN A 59 10.82 9.70 8.82
N LEU A 60 11.81 10.60 8.75
CA LEU A 60 11.65 12.05 8.64
C LEU A 60 12.78 12.58 7.75
N TYR A 61 12.39 13.28 6.70
CA TYR A 61 13.30 13.93 5.77
C TYR A 61 12.78 15.33 5.46
N ILE A 62 13.64 16.32 5.64
CA ILE A 62 13.34 17.74 5.46
C ILE A 62 14.40 18.30 4.54
N ALA A 63 14.02 18.90 3.42
CA ALA A 63 15.00 19.45 2.49
C ALA A 63 14.52 20.71 1.78
N VAL A 64 15.44 21.66 1.63
CA VAL A 64 15.28 22.84 0.80
C VAL A 64 16.13 22.71 -0.44
N SER A 65 15.54 23.06 -1.59
CA SER A 65 16.25 23.31 -2.84
C SER A 65 16.09 24.77 -3.22
N TYR A 66 17.17 25.54 -3.21
CA TYR A 66 17.14 26.95 -3.59
C TYR A 66 16.85 27.15 -5.08
N PRO A 67 17.48 26.40 -6.02
CA PRO A 67 17.18 26.55 -7.44
C PRO A 67 15.73 26.26 -7.81
N LYS A 68 15.11 25.28 -7.13
CA LYS A 68 13.71 24.92 -7.36
C LYS A 68 12.74 25.71 -6.49
N GLN A 69 13.24 26.49 -5.53
CA GLN A 69 12.45 27.19 -4.52
C GLN A 69 11.49 26.28 -3.75
N THR A 70 11.89 25.03 -3.48
CA THR A 70 11.03 24.02 -2.84
C THR A 70 11.52 23.62 -1.45
N LEU A 71 10.60 23.56 -0.49
CA LEU A 71 10.69 22.72 0.70
C LEU A 71 10.11 21.33 0.37
N THR A 72 10.75 20.27 0.83
CA THR A 72 10.26 18.89 0.81
C THR A 72 10.20 18.38 2.23
N LEU A 73 9.03 17.91 2.65
CA LEU A 73 8.82 17.17 3.89
C LEU A 73 8.39 15.76 3.53
N GLU A 74 9.10 14.76 4.03
CA GLU A 74 8.70 13.36 3.91
C GLU A 74 8.76 12.72 5.30
N PHE A 75 7.65 12.16 5.75
CA PHE A 75 7.58 11.57 7.07
C PHE A 75 6.58 10.41 7.13
N SER A 76 6.81 9.50 8.07
CA SER A 76 5.85 8.45 8.42
C SER A 76 4.88 8.88 9.51
N SER A 77 3.77 8.16 9.64
CA SER A 77 2.72 8.41 10.63
C SER A 77 3.18 8.18 12.08
N LYS A 78 4.33 7.53 12.29
CA LYS A 78 5.00 7.42 13.60
C LYS A 78 5.34 8.78 14.22
N ILE A 79 5.39 9.85 13.42
CA ILE A 79 5.50 11.22 13.93
C ILE A 79 4.34 11.63 14.85
N LEU A 80 3.20 10.92 14.78
CA LEU A 80 2.06 11.08 15.69
C LEU A 80 2.29 10.44 17.07
N LYS A 81 3.40 9.74 17.29
CA LYS A 81 3.76 9.10 18.57
C LYS A 81 2.64 8.17 19.08
N GLU A 82 2.03 8.50 20.21
CA GLU A 82 0.91 7.78 20.82
C GLU A 82 -0.32 7.71 19.91
N ASN A 83 -0.46 8.64 18.98
CA ASN A 83 -1.53 8.69 17.99
C ASN A 83 -1.17 7.94 16.69
N TYR A 84 -0.04 7.23 16.62
CA TYR A 84 0.38 6.44 15.46
C TYR A 84 -0.73 5.54 14.86
N PRO A 85 -1.55 4.82 15.66
CA PRO A 85 -2.70 4.05 15.19
C PRO A 85 -3.70 4.83 14.32
N LYS A 86 -3.79 6.16 14.48
CA LYS A 86 -4.72 7.00 13.72
C LYS A 86 -4.27 7.24 12.27
N LEU A 87 -3.01 6.93 11.95
CA LEU A 87 -2.38 7.19 10.65
C LEU A 87 -2.44 8.68 10.25
N ILE A 88 -1.83 9.04 9.11
CA ILE A 88 -1.95 10.37 8.53
C ILE A 88 -3.28 10.46 7.79
N SER A 89 -4.11 11.46 8.10
CA SER A 89 -5.41 11.70 7.47
C SER A 89 -5.74 13.19 7.47
N LYS A 90 -6.92 13.56 6.96
CA LYS A 90 -7.45 14.94 7.08
C LYS A 90 -7.52 15.43 8.54
N ASP A 91 -7.69 14.52 9.50
CA ASP A 91 -7.84 14.85 10.91
C ASP A 91 -6.50 14.98 11.64
N THR A 92 -5.45 14.30 11.16
CA THR A 92 -4.15 14.21 11.86
C THR A 92 -3.01 14.94 11.16
N ILE A 93 -3.17 15.38 9.91
CA ILE A 93 -2.08 16.04 9.15
C ILE A 93 -1.54 17.29 9.85
N LYS A 94 -2.40 18.08 10.48
CA LYS A 94 -1.97 19.28 11.22
C LYS A 94 -1.14 18.91 12.44
N GLU A 95 -1.54 17.86 13.16
CA GLU A 95 -0.76 17.32 14.28
C GLU A 95 0.61 16.82 13.82
N CYS A 96 0.70 16.14 12.67
CA CYS A 96 2.00 15.71 12.12
C CYS A 96 2.96 16.89 11.92
N LEU A 97 2.49 17.99 11.31
CA LEU A 97 3.32 19.17 11.05
C LEU A 97 3.69 19.92 12.34
N ILE A 98 2.76 19.99 13.31
CA ILE A 98 3.06 20.53 14.64
C ILE A 98 4.13 19.69 15.34
N ASN A 99 4.04 18.36 15.25
CA ASN A 99 5.01 17.46 15.86
C ASN A 99 6.40 17.63 15.25
N ILE A 100 6.53 17.95 13.95
CA ILE A 100 7.84 18.32 13.35
C ILE A 100 8.46 19.51 14.10
N ASN A 101 7.70 20.57 14.39
CA ASN A 101 8.19 21.74 15.13
C ASN A 101 8.60 21.38 16.58
N GLN A 102 7.98 20.36 17.17
CA GLN A 102 8.27 19.89 18.52
C GLN A 102 9.50 18.96 18.62
N LEU A 103 10.07 18.51 17.50
CA LEU A 103 11.29 17.69 17.51
C LEU A 103 12.56 18.49 17.78
N ASP A 104 12.46 19.81 17.86
CA ASP A 104 13.60 20.72 18.05
C ASP A 104 14.67 20.63 16.95
N ILE A 105 14.27 20.21 15.75
CA ILE A 105 15.13 20.11 14.56
C ILE A 105 15.05 21.38 13.72
N CYS A 106 13.84 21.88 13.52
CA CYS A 106 13.54 23.05 12.72
C CYS A 106 12.19 23.64 13.10
N GLU A 107 11.90 24.80 12.53
CA GLU A 107 10.59 25.44 12.59
C GLU A 107 10.05 25.60 11.18
N ILE A 108 8.82 25.13 10.97
CA ILE A 108 8.08 25.21 9.72
C ILE A 108 6.77 25.99 9.90
N ASP A 109 6.35 26.67 8.84
CA ASP A 109 5.05 27.34 8.76
C ASP A 109 3.96 26.31 8.44
N VAL A 110 3.28 25.84 9.48
CA VAL A 110 2.25 24.78 9.38
C VAL A 110 1.08 25.21 8.50
N ASP A 111 0.54 26.42 8.70
CA ASP A 111 -0.69 26.84 8.04
C ASP A 111 -0.44 27.15 6.55
N SER A 112 0.70 27.76 6.21
CA SER A 112 1.08 27.97 4.81
C SER A 112 1.36 26.65 4.08
N ILE A 113 1.99 25.68 4.75
CA ILE A 113 2.20 24.34 4.18
C ILE A 113 0.87 23.63 3.93
N LEU A 114 -0.07 23.66 4.89
CA LEU A 114 -1.40 23.03 4.71
C LEU A 114 -2.17 23.66 3.56
N THR A 115 -2.07 24.98 3.40
CA THR A 115 -2.80 25.75 2.38
C THR A 115 -2.20 25.56 0.98
N GLU A 116 -0.88 25.62 0.85
CA GLU A 116 -0.22 25.68 -0.46
C GLU A 116 0.48 24.40 -0.88
N GLY A 117 0.77 23.51 0.07
CA GLY A 117 1.54 22.29 -0.13
C GLY A 117 0.87 21.33 -1.11
N ALA A 118 1.71 20.61 -1.86
CA ALA A 118 1.31 19.57 -2.78
C ALA A 118 1.95 18.24 -2.38
N ILE A 119 1.14 17.21 -2.29
CA ILE A 119 1.56 15.85 -2.05
C ILE A 119 2.13 15.28 -3.35
N THR A 120 3.31 14.67 -3.25
CA THR A 120 4.01 14.10 -4.41
C THR A 120 4.21 12.60 -4.31
N SER A 121 4.08 12.05 -3.10
CA SER A 121 4.06 10.62 -2.88
C SER A 121 3.37 10.27 -1.56
N VAL A 122 2.65 9.16 -1.51
CA VAL A 122 2.01 8.61 -0.31
C VAL A 122 2.10 7.09 -0.28
N ASP A 123 2.09 6.53 0.92
CA ASP A 123 1.79 5.12 1.15
C ASP A 123 0.39 5.05 1.76
N VAL A 124 -0.60 4.62 0.96
CA VAL A 124 -2.00 4.50 1.40
C VAL A 124 -2.13 3.23 2.20
N THR A 125 -2.69 3.33 3.40
CA THR A 125 -2.59 2.28 4.40
C THR A 125 -3.94 2.03 5.06
N TYR A 126 -4.26 0.77 5.29
CA TYR A 126 -5.46 0.35 6.02
C TYR A 126 -5.18 -0.85 6.91
N ASP A 127 -5.58 -0.76 8.17
CA ASP A 127 -5.46 -1.82 9.16
C ASP A 127 -6.83 -2.46 9.40
N THR A 128 -6.89 -3.79 9.36
CA THR A 128 -8.12 -4.56 9.61
C THR A 128 -7.92 -5.62 10.68
N ASN A 129 -9.01 -6.00 11.36
CA ASN A 129 -9.05 -7.08 12.35
C ASN A 129 -9.07 -8.43 11.62
N PHE A 130 -7.91 -8.84 11.15
CA PHE A 130 -7.69 -10.08 10.43
C PHE A 130 -6.27 -10.56 10.71
N ILE A 131 -6.11 -11.84 11.00
CA ILE A 131 -4.80 -12.44 11.20
C ILE A 131 -4.35 -13.05 9.87
N LEU A 132 -3.28 -12.50 9.33
CA LEU A 132 -2.60 -13.06 8.16
C LEU A 132 -1.58 -14.10 8.66
N ASP A 133 -2.04 -15.34 8.77
CA ASP A 133 -1.22 -16.53 9.06
C ASP A 133 -1.01 -17.40 7.80
N ASP A 134 -0.48 -18.61 7.97
CA ASP A 134 -0.02 -19.45 6.86
C ASP A 134 -1.14 -19.82 5.87
N GLU A 135 -2.38 -20.04 6.34
CA GLU A 135 -3.47 -20.49 5.46
C GLU A 135 -3.96 -19.37 4.52
N PRO A 136 -4.29 -18.16 5.01
CA PRO A 136 -4.59 -17.03 4.14
C PRO A 136 -3.41 -16.60 3.26
N LEU A 137 -2.17 -16.66 3.74
CA LEU A 137 -0.98 -16.37 2.94
C LEU A 137 -0.84 -17.35 1.77
N ASN A 138 -1.03 -18.64 2.04
CA ASN A 138 -1.01 -19.66 1.01
C ASN A 138 -2.13 -19.44 -0.01
N THR A 139 -3.34 -19.11 0.45
CA THR A 139 -4.45 -18.81 -0.44
C THR A 139 -4.18 -17.58 -1.32
N LEU A 140 -3.65 -16.49 -0.77
CA LEU A 140 -3.26 -15.29 -1.54
C LEU A 140 -2.21 -15.60 -2.61
N ASN A 141 -1.28 -16.51 -2.32
CA ASN A 141 -0.19 -16.84 -3.25
C ASN A 141 -0.64 -17.76 -4.41
N LEU A 142 -1.61 -18.66 -4.15
CA LEU A 142 -2.14 -19.64 -5.11
C LEU A 142 -3.21 -19.02 -6.01
N GLN A 143 -4.05 -18.13 -5.47
CA GLN A 143 -5.25 -17.63 -6.14
C GLN A 143 -5.06 -16.27 -6.83
N VAL A 144 -3.86 -15.97 -7.34
CA VAL A 144 -3.59 -14.72 -8.05
C VAL A 144 -4.32 -14.71 -9.40
N GLY A 145 -5.48 -14.06 -9.46
CA GLY A 145 -6.30 -14.00 -10.68
C GLY A 145 -5.54 -13.47 -11.90
N ASN A 146 -4.69 -12.45 -11.72
CA ASN A 146 -3.89 -11.84 -12.78
C ASN A 146 -2.41 -12.27 -12.74
N TYR A 147 -2.14 -13.55 -12.49
CA TYR A 147 -0.80 -14.14 -12.32
C TYR A 147 0.18 -13.90 -13.49
N ARG A 148 -0.31 -13.54 -14.68
CA ARG A 148 0.54 -13.15 -15.82
C ARG A 148 1.12 -11.75 -15.69
N ARG A 149 0.42 -10.85 -15.00
CA ARG A 149 0.81 -9.44 -14.82
C ARG A 149 1.27 -9.13 -13.42
N PHE A 150 0.97 -9.96 -12.43
CA PHE A 150 1.41 -9.76 -11.06
C PHE A 150 2.24 -10.95 -10.60
N LYS A 151 3.39 -10.64 -10.01
CA LYS A 151 4.25 -11.58 -9.31
C LYS A 151 4.16 -11.28 -7.82
N TRP A 152 4.46 -12.26 -7.00
CA TRP A 152 4.48 -12.08 -5.56
C TRP A 152 5.82 -12.48 -4.95
N THR A 153 6.14 -11.87 -3.82
CA THR A 153 7.28 -12.19 -2.96
C THR A 153 6.85 -12.13 -1.50
N HIS A 154 7.45 -12.94 -0.63
CA HIS A 154 7.25 -12.82 0.81
C HIS A 154 7.74 -11.45 1.30
N TYR A 155 7.01 -10.87 2.25
CA TYR A 155 7.38 -9.66 2.96
C TYR A 155 7.81 -10.05 4.37
N ASP A 156 9.12 -10.02 4.64
CA ASP A 156 9.73 -10.31 5.95
C ASP A 156 9.21 -11.58 6.67
N LYS A 157 8.80 -12.59 5.89
CA LYS A 157 8.16 -13.85 6.35
C LYS A 157 6.80 -13.69 7.06
N GLU A 158 6.28 -12.47 7.16
CA GLU A 158 5.05 -12.14 7.89
C GLU A 158 3.99 -11.48 6.99
N GLY A 159 4.21 -11.55 5.68
CA GLY A 159 3.34 -10.95 4.68
C GLY A 159 3.69 -11.33 3.27
N ILE A 160 3.00 -10.68 2.33
CA ILE A 160 3.14 -10.89 0.89
C ILE A 160 3.06 -9.55 0.17
N THR A 161 3.92 -9.37 -0.84
CA THR A 161 3.88 -8.21 -1.75
C THR A 161 3.55 -8.70 -3.15
N PHE A 162 2.52 -8.13 -3.76
CA PHE A 162 2.21 -8.33 -5.17
C PHE A 162 2.74 -7.15 -5.97
N THR A 163 3.57 -7.42 -6.98
CA THR A 163 4.17 -6.41 -7.86
C THR A 163 3.78 -6.68 -9.30
N LYS A 164 3.34 -5.63 -9.99
CA LYS A 164 3.05 -5.69 -11.41
C LYS A 164 4.34 -5.91 -12.22
N ASP A 165 4.36 -6.93 -13.06
CA ASP A 165 5.48 -7.31 -13.91
C ASP A 165 5.57 -6.38 -15.13
N VAL A 166 6.23 -5.23 -14.94
CA VAL A 166 6.45 -4.23 -15.97
C VAL A 166 7.91 -3.78 -16.00
N LYS A 167 8.40 -3.40 -17.19
CA LYS A 167 9.77 -2.87 -17.35
C LYS A 167 9.90 -1.42 -16.89
N SER A 168 8.83 -0.62 -17.02
CA SER A 168 8.85 0.80 -16.68
C SER A 168 8.50 1.02 -15.21
N LYS A 169 9.37 1.72 -14.47
CA LYS A 169 9.15 2.07 -13.05
C LYS A 169 7.88 2.90 -12.84
N ASP A 170 7.56 3.80 -13.77
CA ASP A 170 6.36 4.64 -13.68
C ASP A 170 5.05 3.83 -13.79
N CYS A 171 5.12 2.63 -14.35
CA CYS A 171 3.99 1.70 -14.47
C CYS A 171 3.95 0.66 -13.34
N ALA A 172 4.95 0.63 -12.45
CA ALA A 172 5.00 -0.31 -11.34
C ALA A 172 3.85 -0.02 -10.38
N GLU A 173 3.13 -1.09 -10.02
CA GLU A 173 2.02 -1.06 -9.08
C GLU A 173 2.29 -2.17 -8.06
N THR A 174 2.15 -1.87 -6.78
CA THR A 174 2.36 -2.81 -5.69
C THR A 174 1.19 -2.79 -4.71
N ILE A 175 0.93 -3.93 -4.09
CA ILE A 175 0.13 -4.03 -2.86
C ILE A 175 0.81 -5.00 -1.91
N THR A 176 0.97 -4.57 -0.66
CA THR A 176 1.61 -5.34 0.41
C THR A 176 0.58 -5.60 1.50
N LEU A 177 0.49 -6.85 1.92
CA LEU A 177 -0.34 -7.31 3.03
C LEU A 177 0.59 -7.96 4.04
N TYR A 178 0.53 -7.55 5.30
CA TYR A 178 1.39 -8.13 6.34
C TYR A 178 0.77 -8.09 7.72
N ASN A 179 1.17 -9.05 8.56
CA ASN A 179 0.81 -9.12 9.96
C ASN A 179 1.48 -7.97 10.73
N LYS A 180 0.69 -6.95 11.08
CA LYS A 180 1.19 -5.73 11.70
C LYS A 180 1.52 -5.93 13.18
N GLU A 181 0.84 -6.85 13.85
CA GLU A 181 1.15 -7.25 15.23
C GLU A 181 2.59 -7.74 15.35
N LYS A 182 2.99 -8.64 14.44
CA LYS A 182 4.35 -9.18 14.44
C LYS A 182 5.37 -8.14 13.98
N GLU A 183 5.06 -7.39 12.92
CA GLU A 183 5.97 -6.36 12.41
C GLU A 183 6.27 -5.29 13.46
N ILE A 184 5.28 -4.80 14.22
CA ILE A 184 5.52 -3.75 15.22
C ILE A 184 6.41 -4.23 16.38
N CYS A 185 6.46 -5.54 16.62
CA CYS A 185 7.28 -6.17 17.65
C CYS A 185 8.71 -6.51 17.19
N THR A 186 9.06 -6.28 15.93
CA THR A 186 10.41 -6.56 15.41
C THR A 186 11.46 -5.59 15.96
N SER A 187 12.73 -5.98 15.88
CA SER A 187 13.86 -5.18 16.38
C SER A 187 13.95 -3.79 15.77
N HIS A 188 13.51 -3.61 14.51
CA HIS A 188 13.60 -2.32 13.83
C HIS A 188 12.59 -1.28 14.36
N ASN A 189 11.58 -1.70 15.11
CA ASN A 189 10.58 -0.82 15.73
C ASN A 189 10.90 -0.53 17.22
N LYS A 190 11.93 -1.16 17.77
CA LYS A 190 12.28 -1.08 19.20
C LYS A 190 12.56 0.35 19.65
N ASP A 191 13.35 1.10 18.89
CA ASP A 191 13.71 2.47 19.26
C ASP A 191 12.50 3.41 19.21
N PHE A 192 11.60 3.20 18.24
CA PHE A 192 10.32 3.91 18.19
C PHE A 192 9.48 3.62 19.44
N LEU A 193 9.26 2.35 19.77
CA LEU A 193 8.47 1.98 20.95
C LEU A 193 9.10 2.53 22.25
N ASN A 194 10.42 2.47 22.38
CA ASN A 194 11.12 3.02 23.54
C ASN A 194 11.01 4.55 23.67
N SER A 195 10.78 5.26 22.56
CA SER A 195 10.57 6.72 22.56
C SER A 195 9.17 7.14 23.02
N LEU A 196 8.24 6.19 23.16
CA LEU A 196 6.86 6.45 23.54
C LEU A 196 6.67 6.44 25.05
N SER A 197 5.68 7.19 25.53
CA SER A 197 5.29 7.16 26.94
C SER A 197 4.42 5.94 27.28
N ARG A 198 3.63 5.44 26.31
CA ARG A 198 2.75 4.26 26.50
C ARG A 198 2.88 3.27 25.34
N PRO A 199 4.08 2.67 25.13
CA PRO A 199 4.32 1.73 24.03
C PRO A 199 3.34 0.55 24.01
N GLN A 200 2.91 0.06 25.18
CA GLN A 200 1.97 -1.05 25.26
C GLN A 200 0.62 -0.74 24.59
N SER A 201 0.16 0.52 24.64
CA SER A 201 -1.09 0.92 23.97
C SER A 201 -1.01 0.80 22.45
N ILE A 202 0.18 1.02 21.88
CA ILE A 202 0.43 0.85 20.45
C ILE A 202 0.48 -0.64 20.09
N ILE A 203 1.19 -1.44 20.89
CA ILE A 203 1.28 -2.89 20.69
C ILE A 203 -0.12 -3.51 20.77
N ASP A 204 -0.89 -3.14 21.79
CA ASP A 204 -2.25 -3.66 22.00
C ASP A 204 -3.20 -3.28 20.86
N TYR A 205 -3.07 -2.08 20.29
CA TYR A 205 -3.87 -1.68 19.12
C TYR A 205 -3.62 -2.59 17.91
N PHE A 206 -2.37 -3.02 17.69
CA PHE A 206 -1.99 -3.85 16.55
C PHE A 206 -2.23 -5.34 16.74
N LYS A 207 -2.67 -5.80 17.93
CA LYS A 207 -3.03 -7.20 18.15
C LYS A 207 -4.10 -7.66 17.17
N GLY A 208 -3.83 -8.78 16.49
CA GLY A 208 -4.70 -9.35 15.48
C GLY A 208 -4.91 -8.48 14.23
N LYS A 209 -4.03 -7.51 13.96
CA LYS A 209 -4.15 -6.61 12.81
C LYS A 209 -3.31 -7.07 11.61
N THR A 210 -3.93 -7.03 10.45
CA THR A 210 -3.24 -7.07 9.15
C THR A 210 -3.30 -5.69 8.52
N ARG A 211 -2.15 -5.25 8.02
CA ARG A 211 -2.01 -4.00 7.28
C ARG A 211 -2.01 -4.26 5.78
N PHE A 212 -2.78 -3.45 5.06
CA PHE A 212 -2.79 -3.35 3.62
C PHE A 212 -2.14 -2.02 3.23
N GLU A 213 -1.19 -2.06 2.30
CA GLU A 213 -0.46 -0.87 1.87
C GLU A 213 -0.21 -0.85 0.37
N ILE A 214 -0.36 0.33 -0.23
CA ILE A 214 0.04 0.60 -1.62
C ILE A 214 0.83 1.91 -1.67
N THR A 215 1.82 1.99 -2.55
CA THR A 215 2.58 3.22 -2.77
C THR A 215 2.11 3.94 -4.02
N LEU A 216 1.76 5.21 -3.87
CA LEU A 216 1.54 6.16 -4.96
C LEU A 216 2.74 7.12 -4.98
N ASP A 217 3.72 6.84 -5.83
CA ASP A 217 5.05 7.51 -5.85
C ASP A 217 5.16 8.73 -6.78
N THR A 218 4.09 9.04 -7.51
CA THR A 218 4.05 10.19 -8.42
C THR A 218 2.72 10.93 -8.33
N PRO A 219 2.70 12.26 -8.58
CA PRO A 219 1.46 13.03 -8.64
C PRO A 219 0.42 12.45 -9.61
N LYS A 220 0.87 11.90 -10.74
CA LYS A 220 -0.02 11.26 -11.73
C LYS A 220 -0.71 10.02 -11.15
N LYS A 221 0.00 9.17 -10.40
CA LYS A 221 -0.61 8.01 -9.73
C LYS A 221 -1.58 8.46 -8.64
N ILE A 222 -1.21 9.46 -7.84
CA ILE A 222 -2.09 10.04 -6.80
C ILE A 222 -3.40 10.51 -7.41
N MET A 223 -3.36 11.40 -8.41
CA MET A 223 -4.58 11.92 -9.05
C MET A 223 -5.45 10.81 -9.64
N LYS A 224 -4.83 9.82 -10.30
CA LYS A 224 -5.54 8.70 -10.92
C LYS A 224 -6.22 7.78 -9.90
N TYR A 225 -5.49 7.34 -8.88
CA TYR A 225 -6.02 6.37 -7.91
C TYR A 225 -6.96 7.00 -6.89
N LEU A 226 -6.76 8.28 -6.60
CA LEU A 226 -7.61 9.02 -5.67
C LEU A 226 -8.76 9.76 -6.34
N ASN A 227 -8.83 9.72 -7.67
CA ASN A 227 -9.82 10.42 -8.50
C ASN A 227 -9.92 11.92 -8.16
N VAL A 228 -8.77 12.59 -8.08
CA VAL A 228 -8.67 14.03 -7.73
C VAL A 228 -8.03 14.83 -8.86
N ALA A 229 -8.41 16.10 -8.97
CA ALA A 229 -7.96 17.00 -10.04
C ALA A 229 -6.53 17.53 -9.82
N ASP A 230 -6.07 17.59 -8.58
CA ASP A 230 -4.76 18.08 -8.18
C ASP A 230 -4.22 17.28 -6.99
N THR A 231 -3.00 17.58 -6.57
CA THR A 231 -2.36 16.93 -5.43
C THR A 231 -2.21 17.85 -4.22
N LYS A 232 -3.02 18.90 -4.09
CA LYS A 232 -3.04 19.74 -2.88
C LYS A 232 -3.43 18.89 -1.68
N ILE A 233 -2.87 19.23 -0.52
CA ILE A 233 -3.08 18.47 0.72
C ILE A 233 -4.57 18.29 1.01
N PHE A 234 -5.34 19.39 0.98
CA PHE A 234 -6.78 19.34 1.21
C PHE A 234 -7.50 18.39 0.24
N THR A 235 -7.23 18.48 -1.07
CA THR A 235 -7.88 17.66 -2.09
C THR A 235 -7.60 16.16 -1.89
N VAL A 236 -6.34 15.81 -1.66
CA VAL A 236 -5.92 14.40 -1.49
C VAL A 236 -6.47 13.78 -0.22
N LEU A 237 -6.41 14.50 0.91
CA LEU A 237 -6.86 13.98 2.21
C LEU A 237 -8.40 13.88 2.31
N ASN A 238 -9.14 14.55 1.44
CA ASN A 238 -10.60 14.47 1.34
C ASN A 238 -11.09 13.50 0.26
N SER A 239 -10.21 12.73 -0.39
CA SER A 239 -10.64 11.67 -1.30
C SER A 239 -11.44 10.60 -0.55
N ASN A 240 -12.57 10.20 -1.12
CA ASN A 240 -13.42 9.10 -0.63
C ASN A 240 -13.21 7.80 -1.43
N THR A 241 -12.19 7.75 -2.28
CA THR A 241 -11.87 6.56 -3.05
C THR A 241 -11.20 5.49 -2.20
N ASN A 242 -11.24 4.25 -2.71
CA ASN A 242 -10.57 3.11 -2.08
C ASN A 242 -9.51 2.53 -3.02
N PRO A 243 -8.30 3.12 -3.03
CA PRO A 243 -7.26 2.72 -3.95
C PRO A 243 -6.65 1.35 -3.57
N ILE A 244 -6.72 0.95 -2.30
CA ILE A 244 -6.30 -0.39 -1.83
C ILE A 244 -7.22 -1.46 -2.43
N LEU A 245 -8.55 -1.29 -2.33
CA LEU A 245 -9.50 -2.20 -2.96
C LEU A 245 -9.31 -2.24 -4.48
N THR A 246 -9.13 -1.08 -5.11
CA THR A 246 -8.86 -1.00 -6.56
C THR A 246 -7.61 -1.78 -6.94
N GLN A 247 -6.55 -1.73 -6.13
CA GLN A 247 -5.32 -2.47 -6.38
C GLN A 247 -5.48 -3.96 -6.09
N PHE A 248 -6.22 -4.33 -5.05
CA PHE A 248 -6.56 -5.71 -4.72
C PHE A 248 -7.32 -6.38 -5.87
N ASP A 249 -8.37 -5.72 -6.38
CA ASP A 249 -9.19 -6.19 -7.50
C ASP A 249 -8.39 -6.38 -8.80
N LYS A 250 -7.33 -5.57 -9.02
CA LYS A 250 -6.42 -5.78 -10.16
C LYS A 250 -5.55 -7.03 -10.05
N VAL A 251 -5.18 -7.42 -8.83
CA VAL A 251 -4.34 -8.59 -8.55
C VAL A 251 -5.18 -9.86 -8.63
N PHE A 252 -6.33 -9.87 -7.95
CA PHE A 252 -7.15 -11.06 -7.76
C PHE A 252 -8.34 -11.19 -8.73
N GLY A 253 -8.67 -10.10 -9.44
CA GLY A 253 -9.89 -10.03 -10.25
C GLY A 253 -11.08 -9.49 -9.46
N ASN A 254 -12.11 -8.99 -10.15
CA ASN A 254 -13.36 -8.59 -9.51
C ASN A 254 -14.14 -9.84 -9.07
N SER A 255 -14.99 -9.71 -8.04
CA SER A 255 -15.92 -10.79 -7.66
C SER A 255 -16.71 -11.27 -8.89
N PRO A 256 -16.88 -12.59 -9.10
CA PRO A 256 -17.54 -13.20 -10.26
C PRO A 256 -19.06 -13.04 -10.23
N ALA A 257 -19.57 -11.85 -9.87
CA ALA A 257 -20.99 -11.57 -9.69
C ALA A 257 -21.86 -11.75 -10.96
N ASN A 258 -21.27 -12.03 -12.13
CA ASN A 258 -21.97 -12.22 -13.40
C ASN A 258 -21.44 -13.40 -14.22
N MET A 259 -20.86 -14.44 -13.60
CA MET A 259 -20.43 -15.63 -14.34
C MET A 259 -21.57 -16.66 -14.45
N PRO A 260 -21.72 -17.34 -15.61
CA PRO A 260 -22.73 -18.38 -15.77
C PRO A 260 -22.54 -19.46 -14.71
N ASN A 261 -23.64 -19.92 -14.10
CA ASN A 261 -23.66 -21.15 -13.31
C ASN A 261 -23.23 -22.30 -14.21
N THR A 262 -21.92 -22.57 -14.24
CA THR A 262 -21.35 -23.64 -15.03
C THR A 262 -21.54 -24.90 -14.21
N THR A 263 -22.43 -25.78 -14.67
CA THR A 263 -22.52 -27.12 -14.09
C THR A 263 -21.32 -27.94 -14.58
N PHE A 264 -20.75 -28.78 -13.71
CA PHE A 264 -19.58 -29.60 -14.03
C PHE A 264 -19.99 -30.96 -14.62
N ASP A 265 -21.13 -31.00 -15.31
CA ASP A 265 -21.83 -32.23 -15.69
C ASP A 265 -21.32 -32.81 -17.02
N ASP A 266 -20.65 -31.99 -17.84
CA ASP A 266 -19.99 -32.47 -19.05
C ASP A 266 -18.54 -32.89 -18.80
N TYR A 267 -18.08 -33.84 -19.60
CA TYR A 267 -16.73 -34.43 -19.48
C TYR A 267 -15.61 -33.38 -19.56
N GLU A 268 -15.75 -32.32 -20.37
CA GLU A 268 -14.69 -31.33 -20.55
C GLU A 268 -14.52 -30.51 -19.26
N ASN A 269 -15.61 -29.99 -18.69
CA ASN A 269 -15.58 -29.23 -17.45
C ASN A 269 -15.21 -30.09 -16.24
N TRP A 270 -15.71 -31.33 -16.15
CA TRP A 270 -15.31 -32.29 -15.12
C TRP A 270 -13.81 -32.60 -15.18
N ALA A 271 -13.27 -32.91 -16.37
CA ALA A 271 -11.85 -33.21 -16.52
C ALA A 271 -10.97 -31.99 -16.19
N MET A 272 -11.40 -30.78 -16.56
CA MET A 272 -10.69 -29.56 -16.19
C MET A 272 -10.67 -29.33 -14.69
N LYS A 273 -11.77 -29.60 -13.98
CA LYS A 273 -11.85 -29.54 -12.52
C LYS A 273 -10.82 -30.47 -11.86
N ILE A 274 -10.77 -31.74 -12.27
CA ILE A 274 -9.80 -32.72 -11.75
C ILE A 274 -8.36 -32.25 -11.98
N ILE A 275 -8.07 -31.68 -13.15
CA ILE A 275 -6.76 -31.10 -13.44
C ILE A 275 -6.49 -29.92 -12.51
N LEU A 276 -7.41 -28.96 -12.36
CA LEU A 276 -7.23 -27.81 -11.47
C LEU A 276 -6.95 -28.24 -10.02
N GLU A 277 -7.66 -29.24 -9.53
CA GLU A 277 -7.43 -29.84 -8.20
C GLU A 277 -6.02 -30.44 -8.08
N LYS A 278 -5.53 -31.14 -9.12
CA LYS A 278 -4.15 -31.65 -9.16
C LYS A 278 -3.08 -30.57 -9.05
N TYR A 279 -3.35 -29.37 -9.59
CA TYR A 279 -2.44 -28.22 -9.51
C TYR A 279 -2.73 -27.31 -8.30
N ASN A 280 -3.61 -27.73 -7.38
CA ASN A 280 -4.04 -26.92 -6.23
C ASN A 280 -4.54 -25.52 -6.61
N GLY A 281 -5.09 -25.36 -7.82
CA GLY A 281 -5.49 -24.06 -8.35
C GLY A 281 -4.36 -23.13 -8.82
N ASP A 282 -3.09 -23.57 -8.83
CA ASP A 282 -1.96 -22.78 -9.37
C ASP A 282 -2.04 -22.69 -10.90
N LEU A 283 -2.75 -21.65 -11.37
CA LEU A 283 -2.95 -21.37 -12.79
C LEU A 283 -1.64 -21.08 -13.53
N LYS A 284 -0.60 -20.61 -12.82
CA LYS A 284 0.70 -20.31 -13.42
C LYS A 284 1.47 -21.59 -13.73
N LEU A 285 1.52 -22.52 -12.76
CA LEU A 285 2.14 -23.83 -12.95
C LEU A 285 1.38 -24.62 -14.01
N LEU A 286 0.05 -24.62 -13.95
CA LEU A 286 -0.80 -25.24 -14.97
C LEU A 286 -0.53 -24.65 -16.37
N GLU A 287 -0.41 -23.32 -16.50
CA GLU A 287 -0.13 -22.71 -17.80
C GLU A 287 1.26 -23.08 -18.34
N GLN A 288 2.27 -23.21 -17.48
CA GLN A 288 3.60 -23.68 -17.92
C GLN A 288 3.54 -25.07 -18.52
N ASP A 289 2.84 -26.00 -17.84
CA ASP A 289 2.66 -27.36 -18.32
C ASP A 289 1.81 -27.41 -19.60
N ILE A 290 0.69 -26.68 -19.65
CA ILE A 290 -0.14 -26.59 -20.87
C ILE A 290 0.68 -26.08 -22.04
N ARG A 291 1.46 -25.01 -21.87
CA ARG A 291 2.28 -24.46 -22.96
C ARG A 291 3.26 -25.48 -23.53
N SER A 292 3.78 -26.41 -22.71
CA SER A 292 4.66 -27.48 -23.19
C SER A 292 3.97 -28.49 -24.12
N LYS A 293 2.63 -28.57 -24.10
CA LYS A 293 1.83 -29.55 -24.87
C LYS A 293 1.23 -28.98 -26.15
N PHE A 294 1.38 -27.69 -26.43
CA PHE A 294 0.79 -27.04 -27.61
C PHE A 294 1.88 -26.46 -28.52
N ASN A 295 1.80 -26.76 -29.81
CA ASN A 295 2.73 -26.22 -30.81
C ASN A 295 2.54 -24.72 -31.08
N SER A 296 1.41 -24.14 -30.68
CA SER A 296 1.12 -22.72 -30.87
C SER A 296 0.72 -22.03 -29.56
N ARG A 297 1.21 -20.80 -29.39
CA ARG A 297 0.88 -19.95 -28.25
C ARG A 297 -0.62 -19.61 -28.17
N SER A 298 -1.26 -19.42 -29.32
CA SER A 298 -2.69 -19.12 -29.40
C SER A 298 -3.55 -20.31 -28.96
N GLY A 299 -3.16 -21.54 -29.30
CA GLY A 299 -3.82 -22.77 -28.84
C GLY A 299 -3.76 -22.92 -27.33
N ALA A 300 -2.57 -22.80 -26.74
CA ALA A 300 -2.39 -22.84 -25.28
C ALA A 300 -3.23 -21.75 -24.58
N SER A 301 -3.25 -20.53 -25.13
CA SER A 301 -4.02 -19.42 -24.55
C SER A 301 -5.52 -19.67 -24.59
N LYS A 302 -6.06 -20.23 -25.69
CA LYS A 302 -7.47 -20.61 -25.79
C LYS A 302 -7.83 -21.69 -24.76
N ARG A 303 -6.96 -22.69 -24.57
CA ARG A 303 -7.17 -23.74 -23.56
C ARG A 303 -7.16 -23.16 -22.14
N MET A 304 -6.21 -22.27 -21.85
CA MET A 304 -6.08 -21.66 -20.54
C MET A 304 -7.31 -20.80 -20.17
N LYS A 305 -7.92 -20.09 -21.12
CA LYS A 305 -9.18 -19.37 -20.89
C LYS A 305 -10.33 -20.28 -20.42
N LYS A 306 -10.40 -21.52 -20.93
CA LYS A 306 -11.39 -22.49 -20.47
C LYS A 306 -11.11 -22.91 -19.01
N PHE A 307 -9.85 -23.19 -18.69
CA PHE A 307 -9.44 -23.48 -17.31
C PHE A 307 -9.73 -22.33 -16.35
N GLU A 308 -9.45 -21.09 -16.74
CA GLU A 308 -9.79 -19.88 -15.97
C GLU A 308 -11.30 -19.83 -15.70
N THR A 309 -12.14 -20.12 -16.70
CA THR A 309 -13.61 -20.15 -16.55
C THR A 309 -14.07 -21.22 -15.55
N VAL A 310 -13.56 -22.45 -15.68
CA VAL A 310 -13.88 -23.56 -14.76
C VAL A 310 -13.39 -23.25 -13.33
N TYR A 311 -12.19 -22.69 -13.20
CA TYR A 311 -11.61 -22.29 -11.91
C TYR A 311 -12.46 -21.24 -11.19
N HIS A 312 -12.92 -20.22 -11.90
CA HIS A 312 -13.82 -19.21 -11.34
C HIS A 312 -15.18 -19.80 -10.95
N ALA A 313 -15.73 -20.71 -11.75
CA ALA A 313 -16.98 -21.41 -11.40
C ALA A 313 -16.80 -22.29 -10.14
N MET A 314 -15.68 -23.00 -10.00
CA MET A 314 -15.39 -23.82 -8.82
C MET A 314 -15.30 -23.00 -7.54
N THR A 315 -14.64 -21.85 -7.60
CA THR A 315 -14.46 -20.94 -6.45
C THR A 315 -15.72 -20.16 -6.10
N SER A 316 -16.68 -20.05 -7.03
CA SER A 316 -18.00 -19.43 -6.79
C SER A 316 -19.05 -20.43 -6.27
N ALA A 317 -18.93 -21.72 -6.63
CA ALA A 317 -19.89 -22.76 -6.26
C ALA A 317 -19.60 -23.42 -4.90
N SER A 318 -18.45 -23.14 -4.27
CA SER A 318 -18.16 -23.64 -2.92
C SER A 318 -19.03 -22.92 -1.89
N THR A 319 -19.80 -23.66 -1.11
CA THR A 319 -20.61 -23.12 0.01
C THR A 319 -19.79 -22.54 1.16
N SER A 320 -18.46 -22.75 1.15
CA SER A 320 -17.51 -22.02 1.99
C SER A 320 -17.16 -20.68 1.34
N GLU A 321 -17.34 -19.59 2.08
CA GLU A 321 -16.96 -18.23 1.67
C GLU A 321 -15.55 -18.24 1.06
N ASN A 322 -15.41 -17.80 -0.20
CA ASN A 322 -14.14 -17.78 -0.91
C ASN A 322 -13.13 -16.95 -0.08
N PRO A 323 -11.95 -17.48 0.33
CA PRO A 323 -11.05 -16.75 1.22
C PRO A 323 -10.55 -15.43 0.63
N ILE A 324 -10.40 -15.33 -0.69
CA ILE A 324 -10.07 -14.07 -1.37
C ILE A 324 -11.21 -13.06 -1.25
N GLU A 325 -12.46 -13.52 -1.38
CA GLU A 325 -13.64 -12.68 -1.20
C GLU A 325 -13.80 -12.23 0.25
N LYS A 326 -13.53 -13.11 1.21
CA LYS A 326 -13.48 -12.77 2.63
C LYS A 326 -12.46 -11.66 2.91
N ILE A 327 -11.25 -11.76 2.35
CA ILE A 327 -10.22 -10.72 2.48
C ILE A 327 -10.64 -9.43 1.76
N ARG A 328 -11.25 -9.55 0.57
CA ARG A 328 -11.78 -8.40 -0.19
C ARG A 328 -12.87 -7.67 0.59
N ASN A 329 -13.76 -8.39 1.27
CA ASN A 329 -14.86 -7.80 2.06
C ASN A 329 -14.36 -6.98 3.25
N LEU A 330 -13.15 -7.23 3.75
CA LEU A 330 -12.50 -6.35 4.74
C LEU A 330 -12.17 -4.96 4.18
N LEU A 331 -12.11 -4.84 2.85
CA LEU A 331 -11.77 -3.61 2.14
C LEU A 331 -13.00 -2.88 1.62
N LEU A 332 -14.22 -3.41 1.71
CA LEU A 332 -15.46 -2.67 1.43
C LEU A 332 -15.74 -1.75 2.62
#